data_AF-A0A7X8ZKB0-F1
#
_entry.id   AF-A0A7X8ZKB0-F1
#
_cell.length_a   1.000
_cell.length_b   1.000
_cell.length_c   1.000
_cell.angle_alpha   90.00
_cell.angle_beta   90.00
_cell.angle_gamma   90.00
#
_symmetry.space_group_name_H-M   'P 1'
#
loop_
_entity.id
_entity.type
_entity.pdbx_description
1 polymer ?
#
loop_
_entity_poly.entity_id
_entity_poly.type
_entity_poly.pdbx_seq_one_letter_code
_entity_poly.pdbx_strand_id
1 'polypeptide(L)'
;LQKDRPGRKVCIIAYGPTRVPPQTFKDFPDNVVIELAPYSDEIMASWQEHKVPGGFVVYLYNWGYYKPEGFMPKQNWQFCQQQLENFHASNVKGVYRCGFGELFGLEGPTYYIWGKLLDNPKADTKELLQNYCRQVYAEGADAMQKFFQLLDERLQVAVSKKEIDWNDPELLAGGLSLTHHPVQIIQARYPDAVVAELEALLTAAEQKNQSFLLQKARLEFDYLKHTAHAANALGRFRAAFAPAEAQSLFEALAARKQLIDNLPCNKNGNLADSSGYPLFGGAPPLMMRMGGRLRGPLYAPFQWDGQWMLDRKVVPAGRTIRVGDSTAQYLVPENYMAEDIEQAFTKANARIFCRSGENSLQVVFILSPVAPAEDFAKHRLRVTLGPEKQGLFSMPGRCKNGFRATCYKLVKTNLENAGQGDAYEAVTGNKAVITIPAPGVQTAEGEVAIEFNIPYESMPRLPQPGETWLFNASYTSNNLHGSSTWEHNFNQETWRNVRDSQGKIVF
;
A
#
# COMPACT_ATOMS: atom_id res chain seq x y z
N LEU A 1 2.63 0.22 -48.87
CA LEU A 1 3.52 1.05 -48.01
C LEU A 1 4.89 1.33 -48.63
N GLN A 2 5.72 0.33 -48.95
CA GLN A 2 7.01 0.59 -49.63
C GLN A 2 6.82 1.30 -50.98
N LYS A 3 5.75 0.95 -51.71
CA LYS A 3 5.34 1.60 -52.96
C LYS A 3 4.70 2.97 -52.73
N ASP A 4 3.76 3.05 -51.77
CA ASP A 4 2.88 4.23 -51.63
C ASP A 4 3.47 5.34 -50.76
N ARG A 5 4.44 5.02 -49.90
CA ARG A 5 5.13 5.95 -48.98
C ARG A 5 6.61 5.58 -48.85
N PRO A 6 7.42 5.77 -49.91
CA PRO A 6 8.84 5.45 -49.90
C PRO A 6 9.58 6.19 -48.77
N GLY A 7 10.54 5.52 -48.15
CA GLY A 7 11.32 6.04 -47.01
C GLY A 7 10.57 6.07 -45.67
N ARG A 8 9.27 5.74 -45.61
CA ARG A 8 8.53 5.66 -44.35
C ARG A 8 8.60 4.27 -43.74
N LYS A 9 8.77 4.22 -42.42
CA LYS A 9 8.71 3.00 -41.61
C LYS A 9 7.30 2.75 -41.08
N VAL A 10 6.96 1.49 -40.88
CA VAL A 10 5.77 1.02 -40.16
C VAL A 10 6.23 0.55 -38.79
N CYS A 11 5.68 1.12 -37.72
CA CYS A 11 5.88 0.62 -36.37
C CYS A 11 4.68 -0.24 -36.00
N ILE A 12 4.89 -1.53 -35.74
CA ILE A 12 3.85 -2.45 -35.29
C ILE A 12 4.07 -2.69 -33.80
N ILE A 13 3.07 -2.36 -33.00
CA ILE A 13 3.11 -2.62 -31.56
C ILE A 13 2.75 -4.07 -31.25
N ALA A 14 3.63 -4.77 -30.56
CA ALA A 14 3.41 -6.09 -29.98
C ALA A 14 3.00 -5.90 -28.52
N TYR A 15 1.68 -5.86 -28.27
CA TYR A 15 1.10 -5.52 -26.97
C TYR A 15 -0.03 -6.48 -26.57
N GLY A 16 -0.14 -6.75 -25.27
CA GLY A 16 -1.22 -7.57 -24.72
C GLY A 16 -1.34 -8.94 -25.43
N PRO A 17 -2.50 -9.28 -26.02
CA PRO A 17 -2.70 -10.55 -26.72
C PRO A 17 -1.78 -10.79 -27.94
N THR A 18 -1.21 -9.72 -28.53
CA THR A 18 -0.32 -9.80 -29.71
C THR A 18 1.16 -9.67 -29.35
N ARG A 19 1.52 -9.82 -28.07
CA ARG A 19 2.92 -9.73 -27.59
C ARG A 19 3.83 -10.85 -28.12
N VAL A 20 3.23 -11.99 -28.50
CA VAL A 20 3.97 -13.13 -29.02
C VAL A 20 4.27 -12.94 -30.52
N PRO A 21 5.46 -13.35 -30.98
CA PRO A 21 5.79 -13.30 -32.41
C PRO A 21 4.79 -14.09 -33.27
N PRO A 22 4.62 -13.70 -34.54
CA PRO A 22 3.77 -14.44 -35.46
C PRO A 22 4.31 -15.85 -35.69
N GLN A 23 3.41 -16.83 -35.72
CA GLN A 23 3.75 -18.24 -35.98
C GLN A 23 3.87 -18.55 -37.48
N THR A 24 3.26 -17.72 -38.33
CA THR A 24 3.09 -18.01 -39.76
C THR A 24 4.21 -17.49 -40.65
N PHE A 25 5.07 -16.61 -40.14
CA PHE A 25 6.23 -16.08 -40.85
C PHE A 25 7.31 -15.65 -39.87
N LYS A 26 8.57 -15.67 -40.33
CA LYS A 26 9.74 -15.26 -39.53
C LYS A 26 10.43 -14.01 -40.06
N ASP A 27 10.21 -13.65 -41.31
CA ASP A 27 10.88 -12.53 -41.97
C ASP A 27 9.93 -11.33 -42.12
N PHE A 28 10.31 -10.19 -41.54
CA PHE A 28 9.59 -8.93 -41.71
C PHE A 28 10.21 -8.10 -42.84
N PRO A 29 9.41 -7.29 -43.56
CA PRO A 29 9.92 -6.35 -44.55
C PRO A 29 10.87 -5.30 -43.93
N ASP A 30 11.83 -4.80 -44.72
CA ASP A 30 12.88 -3.87 -44.26
C ASP A 30 12.36 -2.56 -43.66
N ASN A 31 11.16 -2.14 -44.05
CA ASN A 31 10.53 -0.92 -43.56
C ASN A 31 9.65 -1.14 -42.31
N VAL A 32 9.67 -2.34 -41.72
CA VAL A 32 8.91 -2.66 -40.50
C VAL A 32 9.81 -2.64 -39.28
N VAL A 33 9.32 -1.99 -38.23
CA VAL A 33 9.89 -1.94 -36.88
C VAL A 33 8.85 -2.54 -35.93
N ILE A 34 9.30 -3.33 -34.96
CA ILE A 34 8.42 -3.90 -33.93
C ILE A 34 8.62 -3.14 -32.62
N GLU A 35 7.54 -2.60 -32.07
CA GLU A 35 7.54 -2.02 -30.72
C GLU A 35 7.13 -3.07 -29.70
N LEU A 36 8.06 -3.47 -28.83
CA LEU A 36 7.81 -4.46 -27.77
C LEU A 36 7.23 -3.76 -26.54
N ALA A 37 5.98 -4.10 -26.18
CA ALA A 37 5.29 -3.48 -25.06
C ALA A 37 4.56 -4.53 -24.18
N PRO A 38 5.09 -4.86 -22.99
CA PRO A 38 6.36 -4.41 -22.41
C PRO A 38 7.58 -5.04 -23.11
N TYR A 39 8.76 -4.49 -22.87
CA TYR A 39 10.03 -5.21 -23.05
C TYR A 39 10.38 -6.02 -21.79
N SER A 40 10.83 -7.26 -21.99
CA SER A 40 11.64 -8.04 -21.04
C SER A 40 12.64 -8.88 -21.83
N ASP A 41 13.67 -9.41 -21.17
CA ASP A 41 14.65 -10.29 -21.81
C ASP A 41 13.99 -11.58 -22.34
N GLU A 42 12.96 -12.09 -21.64
CA GLU A 42 12.16 -13.23 -22.09
C GLU A 42 11.36 -12.89 -23.36
N ILE A 43 10.70 -11.72 -23.39
CA ILE A 43 10.00 -11.27 -24.58
C ILE A 43 10.98 -11.14 -25.73
N MET A 44 12.12 -10.46 -25.54
CA MET A 44 13.12 -10.33 -26.60
C MET A 44 13.66 -11.69 -27.07
N ALA A 45 13.88 -12.64 -26.16
CA ALA A 45 14.29 -14.00 -26.50
C ALA A 45 13.29 -14.69 -27.44
N SER A 46 11.98 -14.50 -27.22
CA SER A 46 10.94 -15.07 -28.10
C SER A 46 11.02 -14.57 -29.54
N TRP A 47 11.58 -13.38 -29.76
CA TRP A 47 11.75 -12.77 -31.09
C TRP A 47 13.09 -13.10 -31.75
N GLN A 48 13.99 -13.85 -31.11
CA GLN A 48 15.35 -14.10 -31.64
C GLN A 48 15.37 -14.88 -32.96
N GLU A 49 14.37 -15.73 -33.21
CA GLU A 49 14.26 -16.47 -34.47
C GLU A 49 13.65 -15.65 -35.62
N HIS A 50 13.14 -14.44 -35.35
CA HIS A 50 12.49 -13.59 -36.34
C HIS A 50 13.48 -12.53 -36.86
N LYS A 51 13.51 -12.36 -38.18
CA LYS A 51 14.28 -11.29 -38.81
C LYS A 51 13.42 -10.04 -38.88
N VAL A 52 13.83 -9.02 -38.13
CA VAL A 52 13.23 -7.68 -38.14
C VAL A 52 14.30 -6.67 -38.58
N PRO A 53 14.52 -6.48 -39.90
CA PRO A 53 15.63 -5.65 -40.39
C PRO A 53 15.50 -4.18 -39.97
N GLY A 54 14.28 -3.66 -39.86
CA GLY A 54 14.02 -2.31 -39.36
C GLY A 54 14.33 -2.12 -37.87
N GLY A 55 14.54 -3.21 -37.13
CA GLY A 55 14.88 -3.26 -35.70
C GLY A 55 13.67 -3.20 -34.78
N PHE A 56 13.95 -2.97 -33.50
CA PHE A 56 12.94 -2.91 -32.46
C PHE A 56 12.84 -1.52 -31.83
N VAL A 57 11.65 -1.15 -31.38
CA VAL A 57 11.44 -0.13 -30.35
C VAL A 57 11.02 -0.84 -29.08
N VAL A 58 11.45 -0.35 -27.92
CA VAL A 58 11.10 -0.96 -26.63
C VAL A 58 10.28 0.00 -25.79
N TYR A 59 9.21 -0.51 -25.18
CA TYR A 59 8.39 0.21 -24.21
C TYR A 59 8.81 -0.21 -22.80
N LEU A 60 9.44 0.72 -22.07
CA LEU A 60 10.04 0.44 -20.77
C LEU A 60 9.17 0.92 -19.62
N TYR A 61 8.99 0.03 -18.65
CA TYR A 61 8.40 0.32 -17.34
C TYR A 61 9.49 0.37 -16.26
N ASN A 62 10.65 0.97 -16.57
CA ASN A 62 11.79 1.03 -15.64
C ASN A 62 11.49 1.90 -14.42
N TRP A 63 10.85 3.04 -14.63
CA TRP A 63 10.59 4.09 -13.62
C TRP A 63 9.10 4.27 -13.33
N GLY A 64 8.75 5.29 -12.57
CA GLY A 64 7.36 5.68 -12.30
C GLY A 64 6.75 5.13 -11.01
N TYR A 65 5.98 5.98 -10.32
CA TYR A 65 5.36 5.68 -9.02
C TYR A 65 4.23 4.64 -9.09
N TYR A 66 4.08 3.96 -10.23
CA TYR A 66 3.18 2.84 -10.40
C TYR A 66 3.81 1.48 -10.02
N LYS A 67 5.13 1.45 -9.80
CA LYS A 67 5.88 0.28 -9.34
C LYS A 67 5.75 0.09 -7.83
N PRO A 68 6.06 -1.11 -7.28
CA PRO A 68 5.99 -1.36 -5.84
C PRO A 68 6.78 -0.38 -4.96
N GLU A 69 7.85 0.22 -5.48
CA GLU A 69 8.64 1.23 -4.80
C GLU A 69 7.94 2.60 -4.70
N GLY A 70 6.83 2.84 -5.40
CA GLY A 70 6.11 4.10 -5.29
C GLY A 70 6.99 5.32 -5.62
N PHE A 71 7.02 6.33 -4.76
CA PHE A 71 7.93 7.49 -4.88
C PHE A 71 9.33 7.27 -4.26
N MET A 72 9.90 6.06 -4.37
CA MET A 72 11.30 5.76 -3.99
C MET A 72 12.11 5.23 -5.18
N PRO A 73 13.45 5.23 -5.13
CA PRO A 73 14.31 4.76 -6.22
C PRO A 73 13.98 3.33 -6.67
N LYS A 74 14.11 3.03 -7.97
CA LYS A 74 13.65 1.76 -8.56
C LYS A 74 14.73 0.88 -9.15
N GLN A 75 15.74 1.46 -9.79
CA GLN A 75 16.70 0.72 -10.61
C GLN A 75 18.13 0.93 -10.10
N ASN A 76 18.85 -0.17 -10.00
CA ASN A 76 20.30 -0.17 -9.78
C ASN A 76 21.05 -0.11 -11.13
N TRP A 77 22.34 0.23 -11.08
CA TRP A 77 23.16 0.44 -12.27
C TRP A 77 23.49 -0.86 -13.01
N GLN A 78 23.57 -2.00 -12.30
CA GLN A 78 23.77 -3.30 -12.93
C GLN A 78 22.59 -3.66 -13.85
N PHE A 79 21.35 -3.41 -13.39
CA PHE A 79 20.15 -3.56 -14.21
C PHE A 79 20.22 -2.67 -15.47
N CYS A 80 20.57 -1.39 -15.29
CA CYS A 80 20.68 -0.45 -16.40
C CYS A 80 21.72 -0.90 -17.44
N GLN A 81 22.89 -1.38 -16.99
CA GLN A 81 23.94 -1.87 -17.87
C GLN A 81 23.50 -3.11 -18.64
N GLN A 82 22.99 -4.12 -17.94
CA GLN A 82 22.53 -5.37 -18.58
C GLN A 82 21.44 -5.11 -19.62
N GLN A 83 20.46 -4.26 -19.27
CA GLN A 83 19.38 -3.90 -20.19
C GLN A 83 19.91 -3.27 -21.48
N LEU A 84 20.89 -2.37 -21.37
CA LEU A 84 21.42 -1.65 -22.52
C LEU A 84 22.38 -2.51 -23.35
N GLU A 85 23.15 -3.40 -22.74
CA GLU A 85 23.88 -4.45 -23.46
C GLU A 85 22.92 -5.31 -24.32
N ASN A 86 21.77 -5.70 -23.74
CA ASN A 86 20.75 -6.47 -24.45
C ASN A 86 20.13 -5.68 -25.61
N PHE A 87 19.90 -4.37 -25.44
CA PHE A 87 19.39 -3.51 -26.52
C PHE A 87 20.35 -3.43 -27.70
N HIS A 88 21.63 -3.23 -27.43
CA HIS A 88 22.68 -3.19 -28.45
C HIS A 88 22.79 -4.53 -29.20
N ALA A 89 22.75 -5.64 -28.46
CA ALA A 89 22.77 -6.98 -29.04
C ALA A 89 21.51 -7.30 -29.88
N SER A 90 20.36 -6.72 -29.54
CA SER A 90 19.05 -7.08 -30.11
C SER A 90 18.54 -6.11 -31.19
N ASN A 91 19.41 -5.28 -31.77
CA ASN A 91 19.04 -4.33 -32.83
C ASN A 91 17.90 -3.35 -32.42
N VAL A 92 17.86 -2.95 -31.14
CA VAL A 92 16.93 -1.94 -30.65
C VAL A 92 17.35 -0.56 -31.19
N LYS A 93 16.39 0.19 -31.74
CA LYS A 93 16.58 1.49 -32.40
C LYS A 93 15.88 2.65 -31.70
N GLY A 94 14.93 2.36 -30.82
CA GLY A 94 14.15 3.37 -30.13
C GLY A 94 13.72 2.90 -28.76
N VAL A 95 13.59 3.85 -27.85
CA VAL A 95 13.12 3.60 -26.49
C VAL A 95 11.95 4.53 -26.22
N TYR A 96 10.78 3.96 -25.98
CA TYR A 96 9.72 4.62 -25.25
C TYR A 96 9.89 4.33 -23.76
N ARG A 97 9.82 5.35 -22.92
CA ARG A 97 9.92 5.22 -21.47
C ARG A 97 8.64 5.68 -20.80
N CYS A 98 8.08 4.85 -19.93
CA CYS A 98 6.95 5.20 -19.07
C CYS A 98 7.47 5.63 -17.69
N GLY A 99 7.08 6.82 -17.24
CA GLY A 99 7.72 7.51 -16.12
C GLY A 99 9.02 8.20 -16.56
N PHE A 100 9.94 8.42 -15.62
CA PHE A 100 11.21 9.15 -15.76
C PHE A 100 11.08 10.63 -15.41
N GLY A 101 11.81 11.06 -14.37
CA GLY A 101 11.85 12.45 -13.91
C GLY A 101 11.00 12.71 -12.66
N GLU A 102 10.47 11.68 -12.03
CA GLU A 102 9.78 11.84 -10.75
C GLU A 102 10.77 12.09 -9.59
N LEU A 103 11.96 11.51 -9.66
CA LEU A 103 12.96 11.52 -8.58
C LEU A 103 14.33 12.04 -9.05
N PHE A 104 14.39 13.26 -9.61
CA PHE A 104 15.66 13.83 -10.07
C PHE A 104 16.73 13.97 -8.98
N GLY A 105 16.36 14.07 -7.70
CA GLY A 105 17.30 14.13 -6.58
C GLY A 105 17.91 12.76 -6.26
N LEU A 106 17.09 11.72 -6.13
CA LEU A 106 17.53 10.37 -5.73
C LEU A 106 17.89 9.45 -6.90
N GLU A 107 17.29 9.63 -8.08
CA GLU A 107 17.56 8.84 -9.30
C GLU A 107 18.38 9.62 -10.35
N GLY A 108 18.75 10.87 -10.07
CA GLY A 108 19.54 11.72 -10.97
C GLY A 108 20.80 11.05 -11.55
N PRO A 109 21.68 10.46 -10.73
CA PRO A 109 22.83 9.71 -11.23
C PRO A 109 22.43 8.49 -12.07
N THR A 110 21.38 7.77 -11.70
CA THR A 110 20.88 6.61 -12.46
C THR A 110 20.37 7.04 -13.83
N TYR A 111 19.66 8.16 -13.92
CA TYR A 111 19.25 8.75 -15.20
C TYR A 111 20.45 9.13 -16.08
N TYR A 112 21.47 9.75 -15.48
CA TYR A 112 22.70 10.12 -16.16
C TYR A 112 23.46 8.89 -16.67
N ILE A 113 23.67 7.90 -15.80
CA ILE A 113 24.37 6.65 -16.12
C ILE A 113 23.62 5.90 -17.23
N TRP A 114 22.32 5.68 -17.09
CA TRP A 114 21.52 5.02 -18.13
C TRP A 114 21.58 5.78 -19.48
N GLY A 115 21.54 7.11 -19.44
CA GLY A 115 21.72 7.94 -20.64
C GLY A 115 23.08 7.77 -21.31
N LYS A 116 24.17 7.65 -20.53
CA LYS A 116 25.53 7.43 -21.05
C LYS A 116 25.74 6.01 -21.57
N LEU A 117 25.12 5.03 -20.93
CA LEU A 117 25.17 3.64 -21.36
C LEU A 117 24.42 3.38 -22.68
N LEU A 118 23.46 4.23 -23.07
CA LEU A 118 22.81 4.14 -24.39
C LEU A 118 23.82 4.34 -25.53
N ASP A 119 24.79 5.24 -25.33
CA ASP A 119 25.88 5.51 -26.28
C ASP A 119 26.97 4.44 -26.20
N ASN A 120 27.40 4.10 -24.98
CA ASN A 120 28.39 3.05 -24.73
C ASN A 120 27.97 2.13 -23.57
N PRO A 121 27.42 0.94 -23.83
CA PRO A 121 26.92 0.05 -22.78
C PRO A 121 28.04 -0.56 -21.91
N LYS A 122 29.30 -0.43 -22.34
CA LYS A 122 30.47 -0.92 -21.60
C LYS A 122 31.16 0.16 -20.76
N ALA A 123 30.58 1.36 -20.67
CA ALA A 123 31.15 2.42 -19.84
C ALA A 123 31.17 2.03 -18.35
N ASP A 124 32.22 2.45 -17.62
CA ASP A 124 32.34 2.17 -16.19
C ASP A 124 31.35 3.04 -15.40
N THR A 125 30.35 2.39 -14.79
CA THR A 125 29.32 3.06 -13.99
C THR A 125 29.88 3.79 -12.78
N LYS A 126 31.00 3.34 -12.20
CA LYS A 126 31.68 4.02 -11.09
C LYS A 126 32.33 5.32 -11.55
N GLU A 127 32.99 5.31 -12.71
CA GLU A 127 33.58 6.51 -13.28
C GLU A 127 32.49 7.53 -13.67
N LEU A 128 31.39 7.05 -14.26
CA LEU A 128 30.23 7.89 -14.58
C LEU A 128 29.62 8.53 -13.33
N LEU A 129 29.46 7.78 -12.24
CA LEU A 129 29.00 8.32 -10.96
C LEU A 129 29.95 9.39 -10.42
N GLN A 130 31.25 9.11 -10.39
CA GLN A 130 32.24 10.07 -9.92
C GLN A 130 32.21 11.37 -10.73
N ASN A 131 32.10 11.26 -12.05
CA ASN A 131 31.95 12.41 -12.94
C ASN A 131 30.68 13.21 -12.64
N TYR A 132 29.54 12.52 -12.51
CA TYR A 132 28.28 13.16 -12.13
C TYR A 132 28.41 13.90 -10.80
N CYS A 133 28.92 13.23 -9.76
CA CYS A 133 29.01 13.81 -8.43
C CYS A 133 29.93 15.02 -8.37
N ARG A 134 31.09 14.98 -9.06
CA ARG A 134 31.99 16.14 -9.17
C ARG A 134 31.34 17.33 -9.84
N GLN A 135 30.61 17.10 -10.94
CA GLN A 135 29.98 18.17 -11.71
C GLN A 135 28.77 18.78 -11.00
N VAL A 136 27.96 17.95 -10.33
CA VAL A 136 26.72 18.40 -9.69
C VAL A 136 26.95 18.91 -8.28
N TYR A 137 27.77 18.20 -7.49
CA TYR A 137 27.89 18.45 -6.06
C TYR A 137 29.19 19.12 -5.62
N ALA A 138 30.15 19.35 -6.53
CA ALA A 138 31.41 20.06 -6.25
C ALA A 138 32.08 19.55 -4.96
N GLU A 139 32.27 20.40 -3.94
CA GLU A 139 32.91 20.03 -2.67
C GLU A 139 32.13 18.97 -1.85
N GLY A 140 30.84 18.78 -2.14
CA GLY A 140 30.01 17.71 -1.58
C GLY A 140 30.11 16.37 -2.33
N ALA A 141 30.90 16.28 -3.40
CA ALA A 141 30.92 15.12 -4.30
C ALA A 141 31.24 13.79 -3.60
N ASP A 142 32.24 13.75 -2.72
CA ASP A 142 32.66 12.51 -2.05
C ASP A 142 31.54 11.92 -1.17
N ALA A 143 30.82 12.79 -0.45
CA ALA A 143 29.72 12.37 0.40
C ALA A 143 28.53 11.88 -0.44
N MET A 144 28.19 12.61 -1.52
CA MET A 144 27.13 12.20 -2.43
C MET A 144 27.46 10.92 -3.21
N GLN A 145 28.72 10.70 -3.56
CA GLN A 145 29.15 9.46 -4.20
C GLN A 145 28.86 8.26 -3.29
N LYS A 146 29.23 8.35 -2.00
CA LYS A 146 28.93 7.30 -1.01
C LYS A 146 27.42 7.14 -0.80
N PHE A 147 26.68 8.24 -0.74
CA PHE A 147 25.22 8.22 -0.61
C PHE A 147 24.56 7.43 -1.76
N PHE A 148 24.93 7.71 -3.00
CA PHE A 148 24.37 7.01 -4.16
C PHE A 148 24.86 5.58 -4.32
N GLN A 149 26.11 5.28 -3.92
CA GLN A 149 26.59 3.90 -3.85
C GLN A 149 25.77 3.07 -2.87
N LEU A 150 25.53 3.60 -1.66
CA LEU A 150 24.68 2.94 -0.69
C LEU A 150 23.25 2.74 -1.22
N LEU A 151 22.65 3.76 -1.86
CA LEU A 151 21.35 3.61 -2.51
C LEU A 151 21.34 2.51 -3.58
N ASP A 152 22.36 2.45 -4.44
CA ASP A 152 22.48 1.41 -5.46
C ASP A 152 22.57 0.01 -4.84
N GLU A 153 23.40 -0.17 -3.81
CA GLU A 153 23.51 -1.41 -3.05
C GLU A 153 22.16 -1.85 -2.45
N ARG A 154 21.39 -0.89 -1.91
CA ARG A 154 20.04 -1.18 -1.40
C ARG A 154 19.09 -1.64 -2.50
N LEU A 155 19.20 -1.08 -3.70
CA LEU A 155 18.36 -1.47 -4.86
C LEU A 155 18.72 -2.86 -5.41
N GLN A 156 19.91 -3.38 -5.12
CA GLN A 156 20.30 -4.75 -5.43
C GLN A 156 19.69 -5.79 -4.48
N VAL A 157 19.15 -5.37 -3.33
CA VAL A 157 18.42 -6.27 -2.42
C VAL A 157 17.12 -6.72 -3.10
N ALA A 158 17.11 -7.98 -3.54
CA ALA A 158 15.96 -8.61 -4.18
C ALA A 158 14.92 -9.05 -3.14
N VAL A 159 13.67 -8.60 -3.32
CA VAL A 159 12.54 -8.89 -2.41
C VAL A 159 11.48 -9.76 -3.09
N SER A 160 11.44 -9.75 -4.42
CA SER A 160 10.64 -10.68 -5.25
C SER A 160 11.31 -10.87 -6.60
N LYS A 161 11.20 -12.09 -7.16
CA LYS A 161 11.65 -12.43 -8.51
C LYS A 161 10.53 -12.48 -9.54
N LYS A 162 9.27 -12.27 -9.13
CA LYS A 162 8.13 -12.39 -10.05
C LYS A 162 8.03 -11.14 -10.91
N GLU A 163 8.19 -11.29 -12.23
CA GLU A 163 7.92 -10.21 -13.17
C GLU A 163 6.47 -9.73 -13.02
N ILE A 164 6.28 -8.41 -13.15
CA ILE A 164 4.95 -7.79 -13.07
C ILE A 164 4.29 -7.93 -14.43
N ASP A 165 3.18 -8.67 -14.51
CA ASP A 165 2.32 -8.63 -15.69
C ASP A 165 1.49 -7.34 -15.68
N TRP A 166 1.91 -6.38 -16.49
CA TRP A 166 1.22 -5.09 -16.64
C TRP A 166 -0.14 -5.20 -17.35
N ASN A 167 -0.48 -6.38 -17.89
CA ASN A 167 -1.77 -6.66 -18.51
C ASN A 167 -2.73 -7.45 -17.59
N ASP A 168 -2.34 -7.69 -16.34
CA ASP A 168 -3.18 -8.36 -15.34
C ASP A 168 -4.51 -7.58 -15.16
N PRO A 169 -5.68 -8.17 -15.49
CA PRO A 169 -6.96 -7.51 -15.34
C PRO A 169 -7.25 -7.08 -13.90
N GLU A 170 -6.76 -7.81 -12.89
CA GLU A 170 -6.94 -7.41 -11.49
C GLU A 170 -6.15 -6.15 -11.16
N LEU A 171 -4.93 -6.03 -11.70
CA LEU A 171 -4.11 -4.82 -11.57
C LEU A 171 -4.79 -3.61 -12.23
N LEU A 172 -5.37 -3.79 -13.42
CA LEU A 172 -6.02 -2.73 -14.19
C LEU A 172 -7.39 -2.35 -13.65
N ALA A 173 -8.10 -3.29 -13.02
CA ALA A 173 -9.38 -3.05 -12.35
C ALA A 173 -9.22 -2.33 -10.99
N GLY A 174 -7.99 -1.97 -10.59
CA GLY A 174 -7.71 -1.41 -9.28
C GLY A 174 -7.92 -2.43 -8.14
N GLY A 175 -7.87 -3.72 -8.47
CA GLY A 175 -7.83 -4.80 -7.48
C GLY A 175 -6.67 -4.54 -6.53
N LEU A 176 -6.95 -4.60 -5.23
CA LEU A 176 -6.01 -4.28 -4.15
C LEU A 176 -4.66 -4.97 -4.38
N SER A 177 -3.68 -4.22 -4.87
CA SER A 177 -2.28 -4.67 -4.82
C SER A 177 -1.89 -4.69 -3.36
N LEU A 178 -1.67 -5.88 -2.82
CA LEU A 178 -1.42 -6.10 -1.40
C LEU A 178 -0.32 -5.16 -0.89
N THR A 179 -0.66 -4.30 0.08
CA THR A 179 0.27 -3.40 0.78
C THR A 179 1.54 -4.11 1.26
N HIS A 180 1.45 -5.42 1.52
CA HIS A 180 2.57 -6.26 1.95
C HIS A 180 3.79 -6.15 1.05
N HIS A 181 3.62 -6.16 -0.27
CA HIS A 181 4.78 -6.22 -1.16
C HIS A 181 5.56 -4.89 -1.19
N PRO A 182 4.92 -3.71 -1.36
CA PRO A 182 5.60 -2.42 -1.17
C PRO A 182 6.27 -2.28 0.21
N VAL A 183 5.57 -2.63 1.29
CA VAL A 183 6.12 -2.51 2.65
C VAL A 183 7.32 -3.41 2.88
N GLN A 184 7.26 -4.67 2.43
CA GLN A 184 8.39 -5.60 2.51
C GLN A 184 9.61 -5.07 1.74
N ILE A 185 9.40 -4.49 0.56
CA ILE A 185 10.48 -3.86 -0.21
C ILE A 185 11.14 -2.74 0.61
N ILE A 186 10.32 -1.86 1.19
CA ILE A 186 10.82 -0.73 1.98
C ILE A 186 11.61 -1.22 3.20
N GLN A 187 11.06 -2.15 3.98
CA GLN A 187 11.71 -2.69 5.17
C GLN A 187 13.03 -3.40 4.83
N ALA A 188 13.06 -4.16 3.74
CA ALA A 188 14.26 -4.86 3.31
C ALA A 188 15.33 -3.89 2.79
N ARG A 189 14.95 -2.86 2.02
CA ARG A 189 15.90 -1.92 1.39
C ARG A 189 16.31 -0.79 2.32
N TYR A 190 15.47 -0.37 3.26
CA TYR A 190 15.69 0.82 4.06
C TYR A 190 15.43 0.56 5.56
N PRO A 191 16.15 -0.37 6.20
CA PRO A 191 16.12 -0.50 7.66
C PRO A 191 16.65 0.77 8.32
N ASP A 192 16.25 1.04 9.57
CA ASP A 192 16.54 2.30 10.26
C ASP A 192 18.04 2.68 10.28
N ALA A 193 18.94 1.69 10.38
CA ALA A 193 20.38 1.91 10.32
C ALA A 193 20.87 2.45 8.95
N VAL A 194 20.34 1.92 7.86
CA VAL A 194 20.67 2.38 6.49
C VAL A 194 20.11 3.78 6.26
N VAL A 195 18.90 4.06 6.74
CA VAL A 195 18.31 5.40 6.65
C VAL A 195 19.16 6.42 7.42
N ALA A 196 19.65 6.07 8.62
CA ALA A 196 20.53 6.93 9.39
C ALA A 196 21.88 7.19 8.68
N GLU A 197 22.46 6.19 8.02
CA GLU A 197 23.68 6.36 7.24
C GLU A 197 23.48 7.26 6.02
N LEU A 198 22.39 7.07 5.29
CA LEU A 198 22.01 7.93 4.17
C LEU A 198 21.80 9.39 4.62
N GLU A 199 21.12 9.61 5.76
CA GLU A 199 20.95 10.94 6.35
C GLU A 199 22.30 11.60 6.67
N ALA A 200 23.21 10.87 7.34
CA ALA A 200 24.52 11.39 7.70
C ALA A 200 25.36 11.78 6.47
N LEU A 201 25.34 10.96 5.42
CA LEU A 201 26.04 11.23 4.16
C LEU A 201 25.45 12.46 3.45
N LEU A 202 24.12 12.56 3.40
CA LEU A 202 23.46 13.70 2.76
C LEU A 202 23.73 15.00 3.52
N THR A 203 23.62 15.00 4.85
CA THR A 203 23.96 16.15 5.69
C THR A 203 25.43 16.58 5.52
N ALA A 204 26.36 15.64 5.42
CA ALA A 204 27.77 15.95 5.18
C ALA A 204 28.00 16.64 3.82
N ALA A 205 27.22 16.27 2.79
CA ALA A 205 27.25 16.95 1.50
C ALA A 205 26.66 18.37 1.58
N GLU A 206 25.55 18.54 2.29
CA GLU A 206 24.85 19.83 2.47
C GLU A 206 25.70 20.87 3.20
N GLN A 207 26.56 20.44 4.13
CA GLN A 207 27.50 21.35 4.78
C GLN A 207 28.52 21.97 3.82
N LYS A 208 28.77 21.36 2.66
CA LYS A 208 29.79 21.77 1.69
C LYS A 208 29.21 22.35 0.41
N ASN A 209 27.95 22.07 0.10
CA ASN A 209 27.27 22.55 -1.10
C ASN A 209 25.78 22.75 -0.83
N GLN A 210 25.17 23.69 -1.53
CA GLN A 210 23.75 24.03 -1.45
C GLN A 210 23.08 24.05 -2.84
N SER A 211 23.59 23.22 -3.77
CA SER A 211 23.03 23.11 -5.12
C SER A 211 21.55 22.72 -5.10
N PHE A 212 20.79 23.17 -6.10
CA PHE A 212 19.36 22.85 -6.17
C PHE A 212 19.07 21.35 -6.27
N LEU A 213 19.96 20.56 -6.90
CA LEU A 213 19.82 19.10 -6.96
C LEU A 213 20.04 18.45 -5.59
N LEU A 214 20.86 19.04 -4.72
CA LEU A 214 21.02 18.58 -3.34
C LEU A 214 19.78 18.90 -2.50
N GLN A 215 19.21 20.10 -2.64
CA GLN A 215 17.94 20.46 -2.01
C GLN A 215 16.80 19.54 -2.46
N LYS A 216 16.82 19.12 -3.74
CA LYS A 216 15.85 18.15 -4.27
C LYS A 216 16.09 16.75 -3.71
N ALA A 217 17.35 16.31 -3.64
CA ALA A 217 17.72 15.05 -3.01
C ALA A 217 17.29 15.00 -1.54
N ARG A 218 17.42 16.10 -0.79
CA ARG A 218 16.90 16.25 0.57
C ARG A 218 15.39 16.04 0.66
N LEU A 219 14.62 16.78 -0.14
CA LEU A 219 13.17 16.69 -0.10
C LEU A 219 12.67 15.28 -0.49
N GLU A 220 13.28 14.67 -1.51
CA GLU A 220 12.96 13.30 -1.93
C GLU A 220 13.43 12.27 -0.87
N PHE A 221 14.58 12.48 -0.24
CA PHE A 221 15.10 11.63 0.83
C PHE A 221 14.24 11.72 2.09
N ASP A 222 13.76 12.90 2.47
CA ASP A 222 12.87 13.05 3.63
C ASP A 222 11.58 12.24 3.42
N TYR A 223 11.03 12.23 2.21
CA TYR A 223 9.88 11.37 1.89
C TYR A 223 10.22 9.88 2.05
N LEU A 224 11.36 9.44 1.51
CA LEU A 224 11.84 8.07 1.68
C LEU A 224 12.03 7.72 3.15
N LYS A 225 12.72 8.58 3.92
CA LYS A 225 13.02 8.43 5.34
C LYS A 225 11.74 8.26 6.15
N HIS A 226 10.79 9.20 6.03
CA HIS A 226 9.54 9.13 6.80
C HIS A 226 8.69 7.92 6.41
N THR A 227 8.68 7.54 5.13
CA THR A 227 7.97 6.34 4.66
C THR A 227 8.64 5.06 5.17
N ALA A 228 9.97 4.99 5.16
CA ALA A 228 10.76 3.88 5.67
C ALA A 228 10.61 3.70 7.18
N HIS A 229 10.65 4.79 7.95
CA HIS A 229 10.42 4.73 9.40
C HIS A 229 9.02 4.22 9.74
N ALA A 230 7.97 4.67 9.02
CA ALA A 230 6.63 4.13 9.19
C ALA A 230 6.54 2.64 8.87
N ALA A 231 7.22 2.20 7.80
CA ALA A 231 7.30 0.78 7.45
C ALA A 231 8.05 -0.04 8.51
N ASN A 232 9.19 0.43 8.99
CA ASN A 232 9.97 -0.26 10.03
C ASN A 232 9.21 -0.32 11.36
N ALA A 233 8.53 0.77 11.75
CA ALA A 233 7.67 0.80 12.93
C ALA A 233 6.49 -0.18 12.80
N LEU A 234 5.88 -0.29 11.62
CA LEU A 234 4.87 -1.31 11.35
C LEU A 234 5.43 -2.73 11.52
N GLY A 235 6.68 -2.97 11.08
CA GLY A 235 7.36 -4.25 11.27
C GLY A 235 7.51 -4.62 12.76
N ARG A 236 7.97 -3.67 13.58
CA ARG A 236 8.09 -3.86 15.03
C ARG A 236 6.72 -4.07 15.70
N PHE A 237 5.73 -3.26 15.32
CA PHE A 237 4.37 -3.41 15.82
C PHE A 237 3.78 -4.78 15.47
N ARG A 238 3.96 -5.28 14.23
CA ARG A 238 3.49 -6.62 13.84
C ARG A 238 4.16 -7.76 14.60
N ALA A 239 5.40 -7.58 15.05
CA ALA A 239 6.12 -8.59 15.81
C ALA A 239 5.64 -8.71 17.26
N ALA A 240 5.18 -7.61 17.87
CA ALA A 240 4.86 -7.57 19.30
C ALA A 240 3.39 -7.27 19.63
N PHE A 241 2.67 -6.60 18.74
CA PHE A 241 1.38 -5.96 18.98
C PHE A 241 1.32 -5.15 20.29
N ALA A 242 2.44 -4.54 20.67
CA ALA A 242 2.57 -3.81 21.92
C ALA A 242 2.05 -2.36 21.78
N PRO A 243 1.39 -1.79 22.80
CA PRO A 243 0.92 -0.40 22.77
C PRO A 243 2.02 0.62 22.48
N ALA A 244 3.23 0.41 23.02
CA ALA A 244 4.37 1.29 22.77
C ALA A 244 4.79 1.28 21.29
N GLU A 245 4.79 0.11 20.64
CA GLU A 245 5.09 0.00 19.21
C GLU A 245 3.95 0.58 18.34
N ALA A 246 2.69 0.50 18.80
CA ALA A 246 1.58 1.17 18.15
C ALA A 246 1.76 2.70 18.17
N GLN A 247 2.17 3.24 19.33
CA GLN A 247 2.48 4.66 19.47
C GLN A 247 3.60 5.07 18.50
N SER A 248 4.72 4.36 18.47
CA SER A 248 5.83 4.65 17.54
C SER A 248 5.41 4.58 16.07
N LEU A 249 4.53 3.64 15.70
CA LEU A 249 3.95 3.58 14.37
C LEU A 249 3.13 4.84 14.06
N PHE A 250 2.25 5.26 14.97
CA PHE A 250 1.40 6.43 14.72
C PHE A 250 2.17 7.74 14.70
N GLU A 251 3.22 7.89 15.51
CA GLU A 251 4.15 9.02 15.44
C GLU A 251 4.83 9.09 14.07
N ALA A 252 5.30 7.94 13.55
CA ALA A 252 5.91 7.86 12.21
C ALA A 252 4.90 8.20 11.09
N LEU A 253 3.66 7.75 11.21
CA LEU A 253 2.58 8.08 10.26
C LEU A 253 2.21 9.57 10.29
N ALA A 254 2.11 10.16 11.49
CA ALA A 254 1.85 11.58 11.66
C ALA A 254 2.96 12.45 11.05
N ALA A 255 4.23 12.09 11.31
CA ALA A 255 5.38 12.79 10.74
C ALA A 255 5.41 12.69 9.20
N ARG A 256 5.12 11.51 8.65
CA ARG A 256 5.00 11.32 7.20
C ARG A 256 3.89 12.19 6.60
N LYS A 257 2.72 12.23 7.23
CA LYS A 257 1.60 13.08 6.77
C LYS A 257 1.98 14.56 6.80
N GLN A 258 2.59 15.01 7.90
CA GLN A 258 3.03 16.40 8.06
C GLN A 258 4.03 16.82 6.98
N LEU A 259 5.00 15.97 6.65
CA LEU A 259 5.92 16.22 5.53
C LEU A 259 5.15 16.45 4.23
N ILE A 260 4.24 15.54 3.88
CA ILE A 260 3.48 15.58 2.61
C ILE A 260 2.60 16.83 2.54
N ASP A 261 1.94 17.18 3.64
CA ASP A 261 1.06 18.36 3.72
C ASP A 261 1.82 19.68 3.56
N ASN A 262 3.11 19.70 3.90
CA ASN A 262 3.98 20.86 3.76
C ASN A 262 4.68 20.95 2.39
N LEU A 263 4.48 19.98 1.49
CA LEU A 263 5.08 20.04 0.16
C LEU A 263 4.44 21.17 -0.67
N PRO A 264 5.24 21.95 -1.41
CA PRO A 264 4.71 23.09 -2.15
C PRO A 264 3.82 22.60 -3.30
N CYS A 265 2.66 23.23 -3.45
CA CYS A 265 1.69 22.95 -4.50
C CYS A 265 1.55 24.13 -5.46
N ASN A 266 1.29 23.84 -6.73
CA ASN A 266 0.93 24.82 -7.73
C ASN A 266 -0.56 25.19 -7.62
N LYS A 267 -0.99 26.17 -8.42
CA LYS A 267 -2.38 26.68 -8.45
C LYS A 267 -3.45 25.63 -8.76
N ASN A 268 -3.08 24.49 -9.34
CA ASN A 268 -4.00 23.40 -9.67
C ASN A 268 -4.08 22.34 -8.55
N GLY A 269 -3.40 22.56 -7.41
CA GLY A 269 -3.37 21.60 -6.30
C GLY A 269 -2.43 20.41 -6.49
N ASN A 270 -1.66 20.39 -7.58
CA ASN A 270 -0.59 19.41 -7.78
C ASN A 270 0.71 19.90 -7.17
N LEU A 271 1.65 19.01 -6.88
CA LEU A 271 2.98 19.41 -6.43
C LEU A 271 3.64 20.37 -7.42
N ALA A 272 4.26 21.42 -6.86
CA ALA A 272 4.87 22.49 -7.63
C ALA A 272 6.19 22.07 -8.28
N ASP A 273 6.62 22.85 -9.26
CA ASP A 273 7.98 22.76 -9.78
C ASP A 273 8.95 23.42 -8.80
N SER A 274 10.16 22.87 -8.72
CA SER A 274 11.30 23.46 -8.03
C SER A 274 12.44 23.62 -9.03
N SER A 275 12.86 24.86 -9.28
CA SER A 275 13.93 25.22 -10.22
C SER A 275 13.78 24.60 -11.61
N GLY A 276 12.56 24.59 -12.16
CA GLY A 276 12.27 24.08 -13.51
C GLY A 276 12.08 22.56 -13.60
N TYR A 277 12.10 21.86 -12.48
CA TYR A 277 11.84 20.42 -12.42
C TYR A 277 10.61 20.12 -11.55
N PRO A 278 9.71 19.23 -11.98
CA PRO A 278 8.56 18.85 -11.18
C PRO A 278 8.99 18.09 -9.92
N LEU A 279 8.45 18.48 -8.76
CA LEU A 279 8.58 17.68 -7.54
C LEU A 279 7.72 16.43 -7.68
N PHE A 280 8.33 15.25 -7.51
CA PHE A 280 7.64 13.96 -7.64
C PHE A 280 6.81 13.82 -8.93
N GLY A 281 7.32 14.38 -10.04
CA GLY A 281 6.64 14.35 -11.33
C GLY A 281 5.35 15.18 -11.39
N GLY A 282 5.13 16.10 -10.44
CA GLY A 282 3.92 16.92 -10.36
C GLY A 282 2.70 16.13 -9.90
N ALA A 283 2.91 15.04 -9.15
CA ALA A 283 1.83 14.24 -8.61
C ALA A 283 0.94 15.05 -7.65
N PRO A 284 -0.35 14.74 -7.52
CA PRO A 284 -1.19 15.35 -6.49
C PRO A 284 -0.76 14.85 -5.10
N PRO A 285 -0.88 15.67 -4.03
CA PRO A 285 -0.54 15.26 -2.66
C PRO A 285 -1.23 13.98 -2.21
N LEU A 286 -2.45 13.72 -2.68
CA LEU A 286 -3.17 12.48 -2.41
C LEU A 286 -2.40 11.25 -2.90
N MET A 287 -1.78 11.33 -4.08
CA MET A 287 -0.96 10.24 -4.63
C MET A 287 0.29 10.00 -3.77
N MET A 288 0.89 11.07 -3.22
CA MET A 288 2.00 10.96 -2.27
C MET A 288 1.58 10.26 -0.99
N ARG A 289 0.42 10.62 -0.43
CA ARG A 289 -0.17 9.94 0.74
C ARG A 289 -0.36 8.45 0.44
N MET A 290 -0.86 8.13 -0.76
CA MET A 290 -1.00 6.77 -1.26
C MET A 290 0.30 6.01 -1.50
N GLY A 291 1.47 6.65 -1.54
CA GLY A 291 2.73 5.96 -1.86
C GLY A 291 2.95 5.76 -3.37
N GLY A 292 1.87 5.70 -4.16
CA GLY A 292 1.92 5.49 -5.61
C GLY A 292 0.58 5.04 -6.18
N ARG A 293 0.59 4.50 -7.41
CA ARG A 293 -0.58 3.91 -8.07
C ARG A 293 -0.31 2.48 -8.54
N LEU A 294 -1.32 1.75 -9.03
CA LEU A 294 -1.17 0.36 -9.47
C LEU A 294 -0.53 -0.55 -8.41
N ARG A 295 0.76 -0.88 -8.51
CA ARG A 295 1.48 -1.72 -7.54
C ARG A 295 2.12 -0.92 -6.39
N GLY A 296 2.29 0.39 -6.54
CA GLY A 296 2.88 1.28 -5.54
C GLY A 296 2.01 1.75 -4.36
N PRO A 297 0.67 1.55 -4.31
CA PRO A 297 -0.11 2.02 -3.17
C PRO A 297 0.31 1.37 -1.84
N LEU A 298 0.41 2.21 -0.82
CA LEU A 298 0.51 1.86 0.58
C LEU A 298 -0.88 2.05 1.22
N TYR A 299 -1.63 0.97 1.42
CA TYR A 299 -2.94 1.05 2.10
C TYR A 299 -2.78 1.10 3.63
N ALA A 300 -3.80 0.67 4.38
CA ALA A 300 -3.75 0.66 5.83
C ALA A 300 -2.47 -0.06 6.33
N PRO A 301 -1.73 0.53 7.30
CA PRO A 301 -2.08 1.72 8.07
C PRO A 301 -1.52 3.05 7.50
N PHE A 302 -0.84 3.07 6.36
CA PHE A 302 -0.13 4.26 5.83
C PHE A 302 -1.03 5.44 5.48
N GLN A 303 -2.32 5.13 5.33
CA GLN A 303 -3.41 6.05 5.08
C GLN A 303 -4.07 6.56 6.37
N TRP A 304 -3.75 6.01 7.53
CA TRP A 304 -4.43 6.40 8.76
C TRP A 304 -3.98 7.78 9.25
N ASP A 305 -4.88 8.46 9.96
CA ASP A 305 -4.53 9.67 10.70
C ASP A 305 -3.80 9.29 12.00
N GLY A 306 -2.47 9.27 11.93
CA GLY A 306 -1.61 8.93 13.07
C GLY A 306 -1.83 9.85 14.28
N GLN A 307 -2.05 11.15 14.06
CA GLN A 307 -2.26 12.10 15.16
C GLN A 307 -3.59 11.81 15.86
N TRP A 308 -4.65 11.58 15.09
CA TRP A 308 -5.95 11.20 15.63
C TRP A 308 -5.88 9.93 16.50
N MET A 309 -5.09 8.94 16.06
CA MET A 309 -4.87 7.69 16.81
C MET A 309 -4.14 7.93 18.12
N LEU A 310 -3.09 8.78 18.11
CA LEU A 310 -2.33 9.16 19.30
C LEU A 310 -3.19 9.90 20.32
N ASP A 311 -3.94 10.92 19.88
CA ASP A 311 -4.81 11.73 20.73
C ASP A 311 -5.85 10.88 21.48
N ARG A 312 -6.29 9.79 20.84
CA ARG A 312 -7.30 8.85 21.37
C ARG A 312 -6.72 7.58 21.97
N LYS A 313 -5.39 7.45 22.02
CA LYS A 313 -4.67 6.29 22.56
C LYS A 313 -5.17 4.96 21.97
N VAL A 314 -5.45 4.96 20.67
CA VAL A 314 -5.95 3.77 19.98
C VAL A 314 -4.83 2.75 19.88
N VAL A 315 -5.15 1.47 20.08
CA VAL A 315 -4.28 0.35 19.75
C VAL A 315 -5.03 -0.49 18.71
N PRO A 316 -4.49 -0.73 17.51
CA PRO A 316 -5.28 -1.27 16.40
C PRO A 316 -5.34 -2.80 16.35
N ALA A 317 -4.46 -3.49 17.09
CA ALA A 317 -4.37 -4.95 17.16
C ALA A 317 -3.71 -5.40 18.47
N GLY A 318 -3.84 -6.68 18.82
CA GLY A 318 -3.43 -7.23 20.11
C GLY A 318 -4.35 -6.82 21.26
N ARG A 319 -5.62 -6.50 20.96
CA ARG A 319 -6.50 -5.80 21.91
C ARG A 319 -7.19 -6.77 22.86
N THR A 320 -7.57 -6.24 24.02
CA THR A 320 -8.44 -6.93 24.98
C THR A 320 -9.58 -6.01 25.40
N ILE A 321 -10.80 -6.54 25.41
CA ILE A 321 -11.99 -5.88 25.94
C ILE A 321 -12.50 -6.66 27.16
N ARG A 322 -12.97 -5.96 28.19
CA ARG A 322 -13.46 -6.58 29.43
C ARG A 322 -14.96 -6.34 29.55
N VAL A 323 -15.71 -7.40 29.85
CA VAL A 323 -17.14 -7.30 30.10
C VAL A 323 -17.35 -6.53 31.41
N GLY A 324 -18.22 -5.52 31.39
CA GLY A 324 -18.50 -4.65 32.54
C GLY A 324 -17.61 -3.41 32.61
N ASP A 325 -16.53 -3.35 31.83
CA ASP A 325 -15.82 -2.10 31.59
C ASP A 325 -16.57 -1.28 30.54
N SER A 326 -17.12 -0.15 30.97
CA SER A 326 -17.85 0.78 30.10
C SER A 326 -16.95 1.69 29.27
N THR A 327 -15.63 1.54 29.37
CA THR A 327 -14.67 2.33 28.58
C THR A 327 -14.75 1.94 27.11
N ALA A 328 -15.38 2.80 26.31
CA ALA A 328 -15.58 2.56 24.89
C ALA A 328 -14.24 2.61 24.11
N GLN A 329 -13.97 1.56 23.36
CA GLN A 329 -12.79 1.38 22.53
C GLN A 329 -13.10 1.67 21.06
N TYR A 330 -12.26 2.46 20.39
CA TYR A 330 -12.42 2.83 18.98
C TYR A 330 -12.25 1.64 18.03
N LEU A 331 -13.08 1.56 16.99
CA LEU A 331 -12.83 0.75 15.80
C LEU A 331 -11.91 1.54 14.87
N VAL A 332 -11.05 0.84 14.14
CA VAL A 332 -10.12 1.43 13.18
C VAL A 332 -10.55 1.13 11.73
N PRO A 333 -10.42 2.11 10.81
CA PRO A 333 -10.71 1.94 9.39
C PRO A 333 -10.00 0.74 8.71
N GLU A 334 -10.78 -0.16 8.09
CA GLU A 334 -10.37 -1.20 7.15
C GLU A 334 -10.23 -0.59 5.74
N ASN A 335 -9.03 -0.61 5.15
CA ASN A 335 -8.72 -0.31 3.72
C ASN A 335 -9.67 0.68 2.99
N TYR A 336 -9.57 1.97 3.29
CA TYR A 336 -10.26 3.01 2.51
C TYR A 336 -9.42 3.45 1.31
N MET A 337 -10.09 3.77 0.21
CA MET A 337 -9.49 4.56 -0.86
C MET A 337 -9.25 5.99 -0.36
N ALA A 338 -8.22 6.65 -0.90
CA ALA A 338 -7.61 7.79 -0.24
C ALA A 338 -8.52 9.04 -0.12
N GLU A 339 -9.53 9.13 -0.98
CA GLU A 339 -10.52 10.23 -1.01
C GLU A 339 -11.48 10.25 0.19
N ASP A 340 -11.60 9.16 0.95
CA ASP A 340 -12.55 9.02 2.07
C ASP A 340 -11.89 8.97 3.47
N ILE A 341 -10.57 8.98 3.57
CA ILE A 341 -9.85 8.70 4.83
C ILE A 341 -10.19 9.69 5.94
N GLU A 342 -10.12 10.99 5.66
CA GLU A 342 -10.39 12.01 6.69
C GLU A 342 -11.84 11.92 7.13
N GLN A 343 -12.76 11.55 6.23
CA GLN A 343 -14.16 11.29 6.56
C GLN A 343 -14.33 10.00 7.38
N ALA A 344 -13.52 8.96 7.13
CA ALA A 344 -13.57 7.70 7.86
C ALA A 344 -13.26 7.89 9.35
N PHE A 345 -12.26 8.70 9.71
CA PHE A 345 -11.90 8.98 11.10
C PHE A 345 -12.77 10.03 11.78
N THR A 346 -13.25 11.04 11.03
CA THR A 346 -14.00 12.18 11.62
C THR A 346 -15.52 12.01 11.60
N LYS A 347 -16.08 11.32 10.59
CA LYS A 347 -17.55 11.20 10.40
C LYS A 347 -18.12 9.81 10.68
N ALA A 348 -17.35 8.73 10.47
CA ALA A 348 -17.77 7.35 10.73
C ALA A 348 -17.06 6.74 11.94
N ASN A 349 -16.89 7.55 12.99
CA ASN A 349 -16.24 7.12 14.20
C ASN A 349 -17.14 6.14 14.97
N ALA A 350 -16.69 4.89 15.07
CA ALA A 350 -17.39 3.82 15.76
C ALA A 350 -16.58 3.39 16.98
N ARG A 351 -17.25 3.24 18.12
CA ARG A 351 -16.67 2.73 19.36
C ARG A 351 -17.48 1.56 19.87
N ILE A 352 -16.85 0.70 20.67
CA ILE A 352 -17.53 -0.42 21.32
C ILE A 352 -17.15 -0.57 22.79
N PHE A 353 -18.07 -1.10 23.58
CA PHE A 353 -17.78 -1.72 24.87
C PHE A 353 -18.69 -2.94 25.06
N CYS A 354 -18.38 -3.76 26.06
CA CYS A 354 -19.14 -4.98 26.35
C CYS A 354 -19.65 -4.94 27.79
N ARG A 355 -20.90 -5.38 27.99
CA ARG A 355 -21.48 -5.55 29.33
C ARG A 355 -22.24 -6.87 29.42
N SER A 356 -22.38 -7.36 30.64
CA SER A 356 -23.14 -8.57 30.94
C SER A 356 -24.59 -8.19 31.24
N GLY A 357 -25.52 -8.90 30.61
CA GLY A 357 -26.93 -8.93 30.99
C GLY A 357 -27.27 -10.26 31.67
N GLU A 358 -28.45 -10.37 32.27
CA GLU A 358 -28.87 -11.55 33.05
C GLU A 358 -28.69 -12.88 32.30
N ASN A 359 -29.00 -12.92 31.00
CA ASN A 359 -28.90 -14.12 30.16
C ASN A 359 -28.19 -13.85 28.81
N SER A 360 -27.38 -12.80 28.73
CA SER A 360 -26.79 -12.37 27.47
C SER A 360 -25.50 -11.58 27.61
N LEU A 361 -24.63 -11.68 26.61
CA LEU A 361 -23.58 -10.68 26.37
C LEU A 361 -24.15 -9.53 25.53
N GLN A 362 -23.91 -8.30 25.96
CA GLN A 362 -24.32 -7.10 25.22
C GLN A 362 -23.08 -6.42 24.67
N VAL A 363 -22.93 -6.42 23.34
CA VAL A 363 -21.90 -5.64 22.65
C VAL A 363 -22.54 -4.33 22.21
N VAL A 364 -22.12 -3.22 22.83
CA VAL A 364 -22.68 -1.91 22.55
C VAL A 364 -21.78 -1.17 21.58
N PHE A 365 -22.34 -0.77 20.44
CA PHE A 365 -21.70 0.11 19.48
C PHE A 365 -22.18 1.55 19.72
N ILE A 366 -21.25 2.50 19.82
CA ILE A 366 -21.54 3.93 19.81
C ILE A 366 -21.08 4.47 18.45
N LEU A 367 -22.02 4.98 17.68
CA LEU A 367 -21.77 5.46 16.32
C LEU A 367 -22.06 6.96 16.24
N SER A 368 -21.12 7.71 15.67
CA SER A 368 -21.38 9.06 15.21
C SER A 368 -21.97 8.99 13.79
N PRO A 369 -23.15 9.58 13.52
CA PRO A 369 -23.77 9.55 12.20
C PRO A 369 -22.97 10.37 11.21
N VAL A 370 -22.83 9.84 9.99
CA VAL A 370 -22.08 10.47 8.89
C VAL A 370 -22.88 11.64 8.30
N ALA A 371 -24.22 11.56 8.34
CA ALA A 371 -25.15 12.62 7.96
C ALA A 371 -26.53 12.46 8.64
N PRO A 372 -27.27 13.56 8.91
CA PRO A 372 -28.59 13.51 9.57
C PRO A 372 -29.70 12.76 8.80
N ALA A 373 -29.53 12.54 7.49
CA ALA A 373 -30.54 11.94 6.61
C ALA A 373 -30.21 10.50 6.15
N GLU A 374 -29.19 9.88 6.74
CA GLU A 374 -28.74 8.55 6.32
C GLU A 374 -29.66 7.43 6.86
N ASP A 375 -30.07 6.51 5.98
CA ASP A 375 -30.81 5.32 6.37
C ASP A 375 -29.88 4.31 7.07
N PHE A 376 -29.80 4.44 8.39
CA PHE A 376 -29.02 3.55 9.26
C PHE A 376 -29.38 2.06 9.07
N ALA A 377 -30.59 1.71 8.61
CA ALA A 377 -30.97 0.32 8.40
C ALA A 377 -30.13 -0.39 7.32
N LYS A 378 -29.42 0.37 6.47
CA LYS A 378 -28.48 -0.14 5.45
C LYS A 378 -27.10 -0.45 6.01
N HIS A 379 -26.77 0.09 7.18
CA HIS A 379 -25.49 -0.15 7.84
C HIS A 379 -25.42 -1.57 8.39
N ARG A 380 -24.19 -2.09 8.45
CA ARG A 380 -23.93 -3.47 8.87
C ARG A 380 -23.07 -3.49 10.11
N LEU A 381 -23.42 -4.38 11.02
CA LEU A 381 -22.62 -4.72 12.19
C LEU A 381 -22.20 -6.18 12.07
N ARG A 382 -21.09 -6.53 12.70
CA ARG A 382 -20.73 -7.93 12.89
C ARG A 382 -20.03 -8.05 14.22
N VAL A 383 -20.39 -9.08 14.97
CA VAL A 383 -19.64 -9.55 16.12
C VAL A 383 -19.15 -10.95 15.82
N THR A 384 -17.89 -11.19 16.14
CA THR A 384 -17.25 -12.49 16.03
C THR A 384 -16.71 -12.85 17.42
N LEU A 385 -17.04 -14.03 17.94
CA LEU A 385 -16.59 -14.47 19.26
C LEU A 385 -16.52 -15.98 19.39
N GLY A 386 -15.63 -16.49 20.24
CA GLY A 386 -15.58 -17.91 20.56
C GLY A 386 -14.40 -18.27 21.46
N PRO A 387 -14.44 -19.42 22.16
CA PRO A 387 -13.38 -19.82 23.09
C PRO A 387 -12.03 -20.05 22.39
N GLU A 388 -12.05 -20.46 21.13
CA GLU A 388 -10.88 -20.75 20.30
C GLU A 388 -11.22 -20.59 18.82
N LYS A 389 -10.22 -20.68 17.94
CA LYS A 389 -10.38 -20.40 16.50
C LYS A 389 -11.39 -21.35 15.83
N GLN A 390 -11.33 -22.66 16.12
CA GLN A 390 -12.27 -23.66 15.60
C GLN A 390 -13.67 -23.56 16.25
N GLY A 391 -13.79 -22.81 17.34
CA GLY A 391 -15.05 -22.53 18.05
C GLY A 391 -15.58 -21.13 17.79
N LEU A 392 -15.14 -20.44 16.73
CA LEU A 392 -15.52 -19.06 16.42
C LEU A 392 -16.93 -19.00 15.83
N PHE A 393 -17.74 -18.07 16.33
CA PHE A 393 -19.06 -17.76 15.82
C PHE A 393 -19.07 -16.33 15.26
N SER A 394 -19.74 -16.14 14.13
CA SER A 394 -19.91 -14.87 13.43
C SER A 394 -21.39 -14.53 13.36
N MET A 395 -21.72 -13.31 13.78
CA MET A 395 -23.10 -12.84 13.89
C MET A 395 -23.23 -11.54 13.08
N PRO A 396 -23.59 -11.61 11.79
CA PRO A 396 -23.82 -10.43 10.97
C PRO A 396 -25.18 -9.80 11.29
N GLY A 397 -25.16 -8.50 11.57
CA GLY A 397 -26.30 -7.67 11.91
C GLY A 397 -26.54 -6.52 10.94
N ARG A 398 -27.72 -5.91 11.02
CA ARG A 398 -28.04 -4.62 10.39
C ARG A 398 -28.45 -3.62 11.47
N CYS A 399 -28.10 -2.35 11.32
CA CYS A 399 -28.49 -1.30 12.28
C CYS A 399 -29.98 -0.96 12.17
N LYS A 400 -30.85 -1.93 12.51
CA LYS A 400 -32.30 -1.82 12.51
C LYS A 400 -32.83 -2.36 13.84
N ASN A 401 -33.63 -1.55 14.54
CA ASN A 401 -34.22 -1.95 15.82
C ASN A 401 -35.06 -3.24 15.64
N GLY A 402 -34.88 -4.21 16.54
CA GLY A 402 -35.52 -5.53 16.50
C GLY A 402 -34.94 -6.50 15.46
N PHE A 403 -33.85 -6.15 14.76
CA PHE A 403 -33.22 -7.07 13.81
C PHE A 403 -32.68 -8.31 14.53
N ARG A 404 -32.98 -9.49 13.99
CA ARG A 404 -32.54 -10.79 14.53
C ARG A 404 -31.40 -11.36 13.69
N ALA A 405 -30.18 -11.22 14.18
CA ALA A 405 -28.97 -11.71 13.53
C ALA A 405 -28.84 -13.23 13.68
N THR A 406 -28.63 -13.91 12.55
CA THR A 406 -28.37 -15.36 12.55
C THR A 406 -26.95 -15.62 13.01
N CYS A 407 -26.76 -16.66 13.83
CA CYS A 407 -25.45 -17.09 14.28
C CYS A 407 -24.85 -18.08 13.26
N TYR A 408 -23.59 -17.89 12.90
CA TYR A 408 -22.87 -18.79 12.02
C TYR A 408 -21.61 -19.31 12.71
N LYS A 409 -21.35 -20.61 12.65
CA LYS A 409 -20.15 -21.23 13.21
C LYS A 409 -19.09 -21.39 12.12
N LEU A 410 -17.84 -21.11 12.45
CA LEU A 410 -16.70 -21.36 11.56
C LEU A 410 -16.57 -22.87 11.29
N VAL A 411 -16.46 -23.25 10.02
CA VAL A 411 -16.27 -24.64 9.58
C VAL A 411 -14.97 -24.87 8.84
N LYS A 412 -14.43 -23.83 8.20
CA LYS A 412 -13.09 -23.84 7.59
C LYS A 412 -12.45 -22.48 7.77
N THR A 413 -11.20 -22.47 8.17
CA THR A 413 -10.36 -21.29 8.11
C THR A 413 -10.03 -20.92 6.66
N ASN A 414 -9.60 -19.69 6.40
CA ASN A 414 -9.10 -19.25 5.10
C ASN A 414 -8.01 -20.20 4.53
N LEU A 415 -7.14 -20.72 5.39
CA LEU A 415 -6.10 -21.69 5.00
C LEU A 415 -6.71 -23.02 4.52
N GLU A 416 -7.67 -23.57 5.29
CA GLU A 416 -8.40 -24.80 4.95
C GLU A 416 -9.32 -24.61 3.73
N ASN A 417 -9.71 -23.37 3.44
CA ASN A 417 -10.55 -22.99 2.31
C ASN A 417 -9.74 -22.48 1.09
N ALA A 418 -8.48 -22.89 0.97
CA ALA A 418 -7.61 -22.57 -0.17
C ALA A 418 -7.54 -21.07 -0.51
N GLY A 419 -7.51 -20.20 0.51
CA GLY A 419 -7.43 -18.75 0.35
C GLY A 419 -8.74 -18.06 -0.04
N GLN A 420 -9.87 -18.77 -0.01
CA GLN A 420 -11.18 -18.21 -0.37
C GLN A 420 -11.89 -17.46 0.79
N GLY A 421 -11.19 -17.24 1.90
CA GLY A 421 -11.72 -16.68 3.14
C GLY A 421 -12.24 -17.75 4.10
N ASP A 422 -12.45 -17.37 5.35
CA ASP A 422 -13.12 -18.21 6.34
C ASP A 422 -14.54 -18.60 5.87
N ALA A 423 -14.89 -19.89 6.01
CA ALA A 423 -16.21 -20.43 5.68
C ALA A 423 -17.01 -20.71 6.96
N TYR A 424 -18.29 -20.33 6.93
CA TYR A 424 -19.19 -20.44 8.07
C TYR A 424 -20.50 -21.14 7.70
N GLU A 425 -21.07 -21.88 8.63
CA GLU A 425 -22.37 -22.54 8.50
C GLU A 425 -23.38 -21.97 9.51
N ALA A 426 -24.64 -21.82 9.09
CA ALA A 426 -25.69 -21.30 9.94
C ALA A 426 -26.01 -22.29 11.07
N VAL A 427 -26.12 -21.77 12.28
CA VAL A 427 -26.53 -22.54 13.46
C VAL A 427 -28.03 -22.34 13.67
N THR A 428 -28.78 -23.43 13.79
CA THR A 428 -30.20 -23.41 14.14
C THR A 428 -30.36 -23.06 15.61
N GLY A 429 -31.19 -22.07 15.94
CA GLY A 429 -31.45 -21.66 17.33
C GLY A 429 -31.65 -20.17 17.53
N ASN A 430 -31.34 -19.71 18.74
CA ASN A 430 -31.58 -18.35 19.20
C ASN A 430 -30.69 -17.34 18.48
N LYS A 431 -31.31 -16.21 18.12
CA LYS A 431 -30.72 -15.15 17.31
C LYS A 431 -30.30 -14.01 18.22
N ALA A 432 -29.17 -13.39 17.92
CA ALA A 432 -28.83 -12.14 18.55
C ALA A 432 -29.80 -11.03 18.10
N VAL A 433 -30.16 -10.12 18.99
CA VAL A 433 -31.15 -9.07 18.74
C VAL A 433 -30.46 -7.72 18.79
N ILE A 434 -30.77 -6.86 17.83
CA ILE A 434 -30.26 -5.50 17.77
C ILE A 434 -31.31 -4.54 18.33
N THR A 435 -30.93 -3.74 19.32
CA THR A 435 -31.79 -2.74 19.96
C THR A 435 -31.23 -1.34 19.73
N ILE A 436 -32.09 -0.42 19.26
CA ILE A 436 -31.74 0.98 18.99
C ILE A 436 -32.84 1.89 19.56
N PRO A 437 -32.52 2.86 20.45
CA PRO A 437 -31.21 3.05 21.08
C PRO A 437 -30.87 1.94 22.08
N ALA A 438 -29.58 1.73 22.37
CA ALA A 438 -29.13 0.80 23.40
C ALA A 438 -29.70 1.19 24.78
N PRO A 439 -30.38 0.28 25.51
CA PRO A 439 -30.99 0.61 26.79
C PRO A 439 -29.97 1.07 27.84
N GLY A 440 -30.25 2.16 28.55
CA GLY A 440 -29.41 2.63 29.66
C GLY A 440 -28.03 3.14 29.27
N VAL A 441 -27.79 3.44 27.98
CA VAL A 441 -26.54 4.03 27.49
C VAL A 441 -26.79 5.50 27.18
N GLN A 442 -26.06 6.39 27.85
CA GLN A 442 -26.03 7.81 27.53
C GLN A 442 -24.96 8.06 26.47
N THR A 443 -25.30 8.87 25.45
CA THR A 443 -24.38 9.24 24.37
C THR A 443 -24.25 10.75 24.28
N ALA A 444 -23.18 11.23 23.63
CA ALA A 444 -23.06 12.65 23.34
C ALA A 444 -24.09 13.09 22.29
N GLU A 445 -24.30 14.40 22.17
CA GLU A 445 -25.19 14.96 21.15
C GLU A 445 -24.79 14.48 19.75
N GLY A 446 -25.79 14.02 18.99
CA GLY A 446 -25.59 13.47 17.65
C GLY A 446 -25.21 11.99 17.61
N GLU A 447 -24.78 11.36 18.70
CA GLU A 447 -24.38 9.95 18.69
C GLU A 447 -25.55 8.98 18.91
N VAL A 448 -25.45 7.78 18.31
CA VAL A 448 -26.42 6.70 18.46
C VAL A 448 -25.75 5.49 19.10
N ALA A 449 -26.30 5.02 20.23
CA ALA A 449 -25.92 3.74 20.81
C ALA A 449 -26.78 2.61 20.24
N ILE A 450 -26.14 1.51 19.85
CA ILE A 450 -26.76 0.29 19.34
C ILE A 450 -26.31 -0.86 20.22
N GLU A 451 -27.26 -1.61 20.78
CA GLU A 451 -26.97 -2.84 21.50
C GLU A 451 -27.10 -4.03 20.56
N PHE A 452 -26.04 -4.83 20.47
CA PHE A 452 -26.06 -6.16 19.86
C PHE A 452 -26.14 -7.19 20.99
N ASN A 453 -27.35 -7.60 21.33
CA ASN A 453 -27.65 -8.49 22.44
C ASN A 453 -27.51 -9.96 21.97
N ILE A 454 -26.53 -10.67 22.52
CA ILE A 454 -26.19 -12.06 22.18
C ILE A 454 -26.59 -12.95 23.36
N PRO A 455 -27.66 -13.75 23.24
CA PRO A 455 -28.05 -14.70 24.27
C PRO A 455 -26.91 -15.69 24.57
N TYR A 456 -26.67 -16.00 25.84
CA TYR A 456 -25.64 -16.98 26.20
C TYR A 456 -25.93 -18.38 25.64
N GLU A 457 -27.21 -18.71 25.45
CA GLU A 457 -27.67 -19.93 24.77
C GLU A 457 -27.29 -19.98 23.28
N SER A 458 -26.98 -18.84 22.65
CA SER A 458 -26.48 -18.78 21.26
C SER A 458 -24.97 -18.99 21.18
N MET A 459 -24.29 -19.05 22.33
CA MET A 459 -22.85 -19.30 22.42
C MET A 459 -22.56 -20.80 22.56
N PRO A 460 -21.33 -21.26 22.25
CA PRO A 460 -20.99 -22.68 22.39
C PRO A 460 -21.12 -23.20 23.83
N ARG A 461 -21.00 -22.32 24.83
CA ARG A 461 -21.32 -22.56 26.24
C ARG A 461 -21.40 -21.24 26.99
N LEU A 462 -21.82 -21.29 28.25
CA LEU A 462 -21.70 -20.13 29.15
C LEU A 462 -20.21 -19.87 29.48
N PRO A 463 -19.71 -18.64 29.30
CA PRO A 463 -18.37 -18.28 29.74
C PRO A 463 -18.29 -18.20 31.27
N GLN A 464 -17.15 -18.60 31.83
CA GLN A 464 -16.87 -18.48 33.26
C GLN A 464 -16.34 -17.07 33.60
N PRO A 465 -16.55 -16.57 34.83
CA PRO A 465 -15.95 -15.30 35.25
C PRO A 465 -14.43 -15.30 35.10
N GLY A 466 -13.87 -14.26 34.49
CA GLY A 466 -12.44 -14.13 34.19
C GLY A 466 -11.96 -14.94 32.98
N GLU A 467 -12.84 -15.70 32.34
CA GLU A 467 -12.50 -16.46 31.16
C GLU A 467 -12.21 -15.56 29.96
N THR A 468 -11.22 -15.91 29.15
CA THR A 468 -10.81 -15.16 27.98
C THR A 468 -11.17 -15.90 26.70
N TRP A 469 -11.92 -15.25 25.81
CA TRP A 469 -12.30 -15.77 24.49
C TRP A 469 -11.72 -14.90 23.38
N LEU A 470 -11.69 -15.43 22.15
CA LEU A 470 -11.44 -14.64 20.94
C LEU A 470 -12.62 -13.72 20.67
N PHE A 471 -12.33 -12.50 20.22
CA PHE A 471 -13.34 -11.48 19.93
C PHE A 471 -12.91 -10.53 18.82
N ASN A 472 -13.87 -10.15 17.98
CA ASN A 472 -13.75 -9.01 17.09
C ASN A 472 -15.14 -8.41 16.81
N ALA A 473 -15.18 -7.14 16.44
CA ALA A 473 -16.38 -6.46 16.03
C ALA A 473 -16.07 -5.53 14.86
N SER A 474 -17.02 -5.41 13.92
CA SER A 474 -16.86 -4.51 12.77
C SER A 474 -18.15 -3.77 12.46
N TYR A 475 -18.00 -2.58 11.92
CA TYR A 475 -19.07 -1.72 11.42
C TYR A 475 -18.81 -1.38 9.95
N THR A 476 -19.86 -1.29 9.15
CA THR A 476 -19.75 -0.89 7.74
C THR A 476 -20.86 0.10 7.43
N SER A 477 -20.46 1.32 7.05
CA SER A 477 -21.36 2.32 6.47
C SER A 477 -21.61 1.96 5.01
N ASN A 478 -22.80 2.29 4.51
CA ASN A 478 -23.13 2.07 3.10
C ASN A 478 -22.76 3.26 2.20
N ASN A 479 -22.48 4.44 2.79
CA ASN A 479 -22.23 5.68 2.05
C ASN A 479 -20.76 6.10 2.03
N LEU A 480 -19.99 5.74 3.07
CA LEU A 480 -18.53 5.77 3.00
C LEU A 480 -18.11 4.40 2.50
N HIS A 481 -17.34 4.34 1.42
CA HIS A 481 -16.87 3.08 0.83
C HIS A 481 -15.84 2.39 1.73
N GLY A 482 -16.21 2.06 2.97
CA GLY A 482 -15.36 1.30 3.85
C GLY A 482 -16.00 0.90 5.16
N SER A 483 -15.26 0.03 5.82
CA SER A 483 -15.61 -0.65 7.05
C SER A 483 -14.60 -0.31 8.13
N SER A 484 -14.96 -0.43 9.39
CA SER A 484 -14.05 -0.29 10.52
C SER A 484 -14.12 -1.54 11.38
N THR A 485 -13.01 -1.93 11.99
CA THR A 485 -12.89 -3.12 12.83
C THR A 485 -12.20 -2.82 14.14
N TRP A 486 -12.54 -3.55 15.19
CA TRP A 486 -11.93 -3.38 16.49
C TRP A 486 -10.54 -4.01 16.51
N GLU A 487 -10.39 -5.23 16.01
CA GLU A 487 -9.10 -5.90 15.86
C GLU A 487 -8.71 -5.95 14.37
N HIS A 488 -7.72 -5.14 13.98
CA HIS A 488 -7.26 -5.04 12.59
C HIS A 488 -6.33 -6.18 12.20
N ASN A 489 -6.53 -6.74 10.99
CA ASN A 489 -5.65 -7.77 10.45
C ASN A 489 -4.44 -7.18 9.70
N PHE A 490 -3.33 -6.98 10.41
CA PHE A 490 -2.06 -6.57 9.78
C PHE A 490 -1.36 -7.66 8.95
N ASN A 491 -1.88 -8.89 8.96
CA ASN A 491 -1.40 -10.01 8.16
C ASN A 491 -2.38 -10.35 7.02
N GLN A 492 -3.22 -9.40 6.61
CA GLN A 492 -4.20 -9.58 5.55
C GLN A 492 -3.52 -9.85 4.19
N GLU A 493 -3.72 -11.02 3.62
CA GLU A 493 -3.14 -11.41 2.32
C GLU A 493 -4.11 -11.23 1.15
N THR A 494 -5.40 -11.08 1.41
CA THR A 494 -6.43 -10.84 0.38
C THR A 494 -7.56 -9.99 0.96
N TRP A 495 -8.44 -9.44 0.13
CA TRP A 495 -9.66 -8.80 0.64
C TRP A 495 -10.57 -9.77 1.43
N ARG A 496 -10.38 -11.09 1.24
CA ARG A 496 -11.20 -12.14 1.85
C ARG A 496 -10.84 -12.44 3.30
N ASN A 497 -9.60 -12.15 3.72
CA ASN A 497 -9.12 -12.44 5.08
C ASN A 497 -8.98 -11.19 5.97
N VAL A 498 -9.58 -10.06 5.59
CA VAL A 498 -9.48 -8.79 6.34
C VAL A 498 -9.94 -8.89 7.81
N ARG A 499 -10.76 -9.90 8.15
CA ARG A 499 -11.34 -10.10 9.50
C ARG A 499 -10.87 -11.36 10.21
N ASP A 500 -9.83 -12.01 9.71
CA ASP A 500 -9.35 -13.29 10.25
C ASP A 500 -8.55 -13.12 11.55
N SER A 501 -8.17 -11.89 11.91
CA SER A 501 -7.56 -11.56 13.20
C SER A 501 -8.61 -11.34 14.29
N GLN A 502 -8.31 -11.87 15.48
CA GLN A 502 -9.16 -11.76 16.66
C GLN A 502 -8.35 -11.22 17.83
N GLY A 503 -8.91 -10.25 18.54
CA GLY A 503 -8.42 -9.84 19.85
C GLY A 503 -9.06 -10.72 20.91
N LYS A 504 -9.15 -10.21 22.13
CA LYS A 504 -9.64 -10.97 23.29
C LYS A 504 -10.81 -10.27 23.97
N ILE A 505 -11.78 -11.04 24.43
CA ILE A 505 -12.79 -10.61 25.40
C ILE A 505 -12.58 -11.36 26.71
N VAL A 506 -12.65 -10.66 27.84
CA VAL A 506 -12.60 -11.25 29.19
C VAL A 506 -13.96 -11.05 29.86
N PHE A 507 -14.58 -12.14 30.29
CA PHE A 507 -15.93 -12.16 30.89
C PHE A 507 -15.97 -11.82 32.38
#